data_AF-A0A956NRP5-F1
#
_entry.id   AF-A0A956NRP5-F1
#
_cell.length_a   1.000
_cell.length_b   1.000
_cell.length_c   1.000
_cell.angle_alpha   90.00
_cell.angle_beta   90.00
_cell.angle_gamma   90.00
#
_symmetry.space_group_name_H-M   'P 1'
#
loop_
_entity.id
_entity.type
_entity.pdbx_description
1 polymer ?
#
loop_
_entity_poly.entity_id
_entity_poly.type
_entity_poly.pdbx_seq_one_letter_code
_entity_poly.pdbx_strand_id
1 'polypeptide(L)'
;PGDSTLALYGPAGWVKGKVTLPVVRRGLATGTPEEQLRQMMQPGAQNDGVVVPTVLGVHRRPDGRYVVVHYQSESQDLEGTSRLEFARANYWISLLSADLAQGCVDGQLPDPPAELVRPIFHGDTVSLYVRHESAGDGVRHVLRKYLVSETGCQWLPVGSG
;
A
#
# COMPACT_ATOMS: atom_id res chain seq x y z
N PRO A 1 9.86 -12.03 6.57
CA PRO A 1 9.42 -10.64 6.31
C PRO A 1 8.71 -10.60 4.97
N GLY A 2 7.53 -9.97 4.90
CA GLY A 2 6.86 -9.79 3.61
C GLY A 2 7.64 -8.82 2.71
N ASP A 3 7.41 -8.93 1.42
CA ASP A 3 7.94 -8.03 0.39
C ASP A 3 6.80 -7.49 -0.49
N SER A 4 6.95 -6.26 -0.99
CA SER A 4 6.05 -5.69 -2.00
C SER A 4 6.84 -5.43 -3.28
N THR A 5 6.43 -6.07 -4.38
CA THR A 5 7.14 -5.95 -5.66
C THR A 5 6.42 -4.99 -6.60
N LEU A 6 7.17 -4.01 -7.11
CA LEU A 6 6.77 -3.14 -8.20
C LEU A 6 7.34 -3.69 -9.51
N ALA A 7 6.49 -3.96 -10.49
CA ALA A 7 6.94 -4.23 -11.85
C ALA A 7 7.25 -2.90 -12.57
N LEU A 8 8.43 -2.81 -13.17
CA LEU A 8 8.81 -1.69 -14.03
C LEU A 8 8.44 -2.05 -15.47
N TYR A 9 7.65 -1.21 -16.12
CA TYR A 9 7.21 -1.44 -17.49
C TYR A 9 7.96 -0.53 -18.47
N GLY A 10 8.39 -1.10 -19.60
CA GLY A 10 8.92 -0.34 -20.73
C GLY A 10 7.81 0.39 -21.49
N PRO A 11 8.17 1.28 -22.44
CA PRO A 11 7.20 2.05 -23.22
C PRO A 11 6.18 1.19 -24.00
N ALA A 12 6.55 -0.03 -24.36
CA ALA A 12 5.69 -0.98 -25.05
C ALA A 12 4.92 -1.92 -24.10
N GLY A 13 4.91 -1.64 -22.78
CA GLY A 13 4.13 -2.39 -21.80
C GLY A 13 4.71 -3.73 -21.35
N TRP A 14 5.93 -4.07 -21.77
CA TRP A 14 6.64 -5.26 -21.27
C TRP A 14 7.33 -4.97 -19.93
N VAL A 15 7.44 -5.99 -19.07
CA VAL A 15 8.15 -5.89 -17.79
C VAL A 15 9.66 -5.80 -18.06
N LYS A 16 10.26 -4.66 -17.72
CA LYS A 16 11.70 -4.39 -17.85
C LYS A 16 12.51 -4.80 -16.63
N GLY A 17 11.86 -4.87 -15.47
CA GLY A 17 12.49 -5.25 -14.22
C GLY A 17 11.52 -5.17 -13.07
N LYS A 18 12.01 -5.41 -11.87
CA LYS A 18 11.23 -5.36 -10.64
C LYS A 18 11.99 -4.58 -9.56
N VAL A 19 11.24 -3.89 -8.71
CA VAL A 19 11.74 -3.31 -7.45
C VAL A 19 11.04 -3.99 -6.30
N THR A 20 11.80 -4.56 -5.39
CA THR A 20 11.29 -5.22 -4.20
C THR A 20 11.48 -4.31 -2.99
N LEU A 21 10.36 -3.92 -2.39
CA LEU A 21 10.28 -3.09 -1.20
C LEU A 21 10.11 -3.96 0.03
N PRO A 22 11.01 -3.89 1.03
CA PRO A 22 10.80 -4.60 2.28
C PRO A 22 9.58 -4.02 3.00
N VAL A 23 8.61 -4.85 3.39
CA VAL A 23 7.41 -4.43 4.15
C VAL A 23 7.51 -4.73 5.64
N VAL A 24 8.74 -4.61 6.17
CA VAL A 24 9.16 -5.03 7.51
C VAL A 24 8.34 -4.43 8.65
N ARG A 25 7.71 -3.26 8.48
CA ARG A 25 6.97 -2.58 9.55
C ARG A 25 5.47 -2.81 9.52
N ARG A 26 4.95 -3.49 8.50
CA ARG A 26 3.51 -3.58 8.28
C ARG A 26 2.77 -4.57 9.17
N GLY A 27 3.50 -5.36 9.98
CA GLY A 27 3.02 -6.18 11.11
C GLY A 27 2.04 -7.32 10.78
N LEU A 28 1.33 -7.24 9.65
CA LEU A 28 0.19 -8.06 9.29
C LEU A 28 0.50 -8.99 8.10
N ALA A 29 1.56 -8.74 7.33
CA ALA A 29 1.96 -9.62 6.24
C ALA A 29 2.86 -10.76 6.76
N THR A 30 2.26 -11.91 7.04
CA THR A 30 3.00 -13.17 7.25
C THR A 30 3.07 -13.93 5.92
N GLY A 31 4.25 -14.47 5.60
CA GLY A 31 4.47 -15.21 4.34
C GLY A 31 4.72 -14.33 3.11
N THR A 32 4.98 -15.02 1.99
CA THR A 32 5.13 -14.45 0.64
C THR A 32 3.75 -14.23 -0.01
N PRO A 33 3.61 -13.31 -0.98
CA PRO A 33 2.37 -13.13 -1.74
C PRO A 33 1.86 -14.43 -2.37
N GLU A 34 2.76 -15.29 -2.84
CA GLU A 34 2.41 -16.59 -3.42
C GLU A 34 1.85 -17.56 -2.38
N GLU A 35 2.37 -17.56 -1.15
CA GLU A 35 1.84 -18.36 -0.05
C GLU A 35 0.44 -17.88 0.37
N GLN A 36 0.25 -16.56 0.47
CA GLN A 36 -1.05 -15.96 0.78
C GLN A 36 -2.07 -16.29 -0.31
N LEU A 37 -1.71 -16.11 -1.58
CA LEU A 37 -2.59 -16.47 -2.69
C LEU A 37 -2.91 -17.98 -2.69
N ARG A 38 -1.91 -18.83 -2.43
CA ARG A 38 -2.13 -20.28 -2.33
C ARG A 38 -3.11 -20.62 -1.22
N GLN A 39 -3.00 -19.97 -0.05
CA GLN A 39 -3.92 -20.15 1.06
C GLN A 39 -5.34 -19.73 0.69
N MET A 40 -5.51 -18.57 0.04
CA MET A 40 -6.82 -18.09 -0.44
C MET A 40 -7.48 -19.04 -1.45
N MET A 41 -6.68 -19.77 -2.22
CA MET A 41 -7.17 -20.69 -3.25
C MET A 41 -7.49 -22.10 -2.73
N GLN A 42 -7.23 -22.40 -1.45
CA GLN A 42 -7.55 -23.70 -0.88
C GLN A 42 -9.06 -23.84 -0.60
N PRO A 43 -9.70 -24.95 -1.03
CA PRO A 43 -11.09 -25.21 -0.69
C PRO A 43 -11.30 -25.26 0.83
N GLY A 44 -12.24 -24.46 1.34
CA GLY A 44 -12.56 -24.38 2.76
C GLY A 44 -11.58 -23.57 3.61
N ALA A 45 -10.64 -22.85 2.99
CA ALA A 45 -9.82 -21.89 3.72
C ALA A 45 -10.69 -20.79 4.33
N GLN A 46 -10.53 -20.57 5.63
CA GLN A 46 -10.96 -19.33 6.26
C GLN A 46 -9.98 -18.25 5.84
N ASN A 47 -10.50 -17.14 5.31
CA ASN A 47 -9.69 -16.02 4.81
C ASN A 47 -9.58 -14.90 5.85
N ASP A 48 -9.87 -15.24 7.10
CA ASP A 48 -9.60 -14.38 8.25
C ASP A 48 -8.13 -13.99 8.30
N GLY A 49 -7.88 -12.69 8.34
CA GLY A 49 -6.52 -12.15 8.45
C GLY A 49 -5.70 -12.27 7.17
N VAL A 50 -6.31 -12.56 6.00
CA VAL A 50 -5.60 -12.46 4.72
C VAL A 50 -5.27 -11.00 4.46
N VAL A 51 -3.98 -10.77 4.22
CA VAL A 51 -3.41 -9.42 4.12
C VAL A 51 -2.75 -9.28 2.77
N VAL A 52 -3.39 -8.56 1.85
CA VAL A 52 -2.89 -8.36 0.49
C VAL A 52 -2.27 -6.97 0.35
N PRO A 53 -0.93 -6.84 0.34
CA PRO A 53 -0.29 -5.56 0.05
C PRO A 53 -0.50 -5.21 -1.43
N THR A 54 -1.17 -4.10 -1.69
CA THR A 54 -1.47 -3.61 -3.04
C THR A 54 -0.82 -2.25 -3.25
N VAL A 55 -0.22 -2.01 -4.41
CA VAL A 55 0.27 -0.69 -4.79
C VAL A 55 -0.88 0.07 -5.46
N LEU A 56 -1.27 1.21 -4.87
CA LEU A 56 -2.37 2.03 -5.40
C LEU A 56 -1.90 3.14 -6.33
N GLY A 57 -0.67 3.60 -6.16
CA GLY A 57 -0.14 4.69 -6.95
C GLY A 57 1.36 4.81 -6.81
N VAL A 58 1.99 5.19 -7.92
CA VAL A 58 3.41 5.54 -8.01
C VAL A 58 3.50 6.91 -8.65
N HIS A 59 4.32 7.79 -8.08
CA HIS A 59 4.53 9.14 -8.59
C HIS A 59 6.00 9.49 -8.57
N ARG A 60 6.50 10.03 -9.68
CA ARG A 60 7.85 10.58 -9.76
C ARG A 60 7.83 12.04 -9.34
N ARG A 61 8.58 12.38 -8.29
CA ARG A 61 8.78 13.75 -7.79
C ARG A 61 9.64 14.57 -8.76
N PRO A 62 9.62 15.92 -8.67
CA PRO A 62 10.46 16.78 -9.50
C PRO A 62 11.97 16.53 -9.36
N ASP A 63 12.41 16.05 -8.20
CA ASP A 63 13.80 15.66 -7.93
C ASP A 63 14.18 14.27 -8.47
N GLY A 64 13.24 13.57 -9.12
CA GLY A 64 13.44 12.27 -9.71
C GLY A 64 13.18 11.07 -8.79
N ARG A 65 12.97 11.26 -7.48
CA ARG A 65 12.57 10.21 -6.53
C ARG A 65 11.15 9.73 -6.80
N TYR A 66 10.77 8.58 -6.23
CA TYR A 66 9.42 8.02 -6.41
C TYR A 66 8.67 7.88 -5.10
N VAL A 67 7.46 8.41 -5.03
CA VAL A 67 6.50 8.13 -3.96
C VAL A 67 5.65 6.94 -4.37
N VAL A 68 5.53 5.96 -3.49
CA VAL A 68 4.72 4.76 -3.67
C VAL A 68 3.71 4.70 -2.54
N VAL A 69 2.42 4.66 -2.89
CA VAL A 69 1.33 4.47 -1.94
C VAL A 69 0.91 3.02 -1.99
N HIS A 70 1.04 2.34 -0.86
CA HIS A 70 0.55 1.00 -0.65
C HIS A 70 -0.74 1.04 0.16
N TYR A 71 -1.59 0.08 -0.15
CA TYR A 71 -2.79 -0.28 0.58
C TYR A 71 -2.64 -1.69 1.10
N GLN A 72 -3.17 -1.91 2.28
CA GLN A 72 -3.18 -3.20 2.91
C GLN A 72 -4.50 -3.36 3.63
N SER A 73 -5.29 -4.28 3.13
CA SER A 73 -6.54 -4.69 3.77
C SER A 73 -6.32 -5.92 4.62
N GLU A 74 -7.01 -5.97 5.74
CA GLU A 74 -7.27 -7.19 6.50
C GLU A 74 -8.71 -7.60 6.20
N SER A 75 -8.90 -8.81 5.68
CA SER A 75 -10.24 -9.39 5.52
C SER A 75 -10.67 -10.13 6.77
N GLN A 76 -11.96 -10.06 7.06
CA GLN A 76 -12.65 -10.95 7.98
C GLN A 76 -13.74 -11.70 7.22
N ASP A 77 -13.90 -12.99 7.51
CA ASP A 77 -15.03 -13.78 7.06
C ASP A 77 -16.27 -13.34 7.84
N LEU A 78 -17.33 -12.98 7.11
CA LEU A 78 -18.64 -12.78 7.72
C LEU A 78 -19.24 -14.14 8.02
N GLU A 79 -19.40 -14.46 9.32
CA GLU A 79 -20.00 -15.71 9.78
C GLU A 79 -21.25 -16.09 8.98
N GLY A 80 -21.27 -17.30 8.43
CA GLY A 80 -22.40 -17.83 7.66
C GLY A 80 -22.52 -17.30 6.23
N THR A 81 -21.55 -16.53 5.73
CA THR A 81 -21.51 -16.08 4.33
C THR A 81 -20.16 -16.42 3.68
N SER A 82 -20.15 -16.56 2.35
CA SER A 82 -18.91 -16.62 1.55
C SER A 82 -18.39 -15.23 1.16
N ARG A 83 -18.84 -14.17 1.86
CA ARG A 83 -18.46 -12.79 1.57
C ARG A 83 -17.30 -12.36 2.47
N LEU A 84 -16.26 -11.83 1.83
CA LEU A 84 -15.16 -11.16 2.50
C LEU A 84 -15.54 -9.70 2.76
N GLU A 85 -15.40 -9.26 4.01
CA GLU A 85 -15.45 -7.85 4.36
C GLU A 85 -14.06 -7.35 4.75
N PHE A 86 -13.74 -6.14 4.30
CA PHE A 86 -12.49 -5.50 4.66
C PHE A 86 -12.64 -4.85 6.04
N ALA A 87 -12.17 -5.54 7.07
CA ALA A 87 -12.28 -5.12 8.47
C ALA A 87 -11.42 -3.87 8.74
N ARG A 88 -10.23 -3.81 8.13
CA ARG A 88 -9.30 -2.70 8.33
C ARG A 88 -8.52 -2.39 7.06
N ALA A 89 -8.43 -1.10 6.73
CA ALA A 89 -7.63 -0.56 5.65
C ALA A 89 -6.47 0.25 6.21
N ASN A 90 -5.24 -0.16 5.87
CA ASN A 90 -4.02 0.58 6.20
C ASN A 90 -3.37 1.11 4.94
N TYR A 91 -2.87 2.34 5.02
CA TYR A 91 -2.15 2.99 3.93
C TYR A 91 -0.74 3.29 4.38
N TRP A 92 0.21 2.97 3.51
CA TRP A 92 1.63 3.13 3.74
C TRP A 92 2.24 3.90 2.58
N ILE A 93 3.16 4.80 2.88
CA ILE A 93 3.92 5.54 1.89
C ILE A 93 5.38 5.10 1.96
N SER A 94 5.93 4.73 0.81
CA SER A 94 7.36 4.52 0.63
C SER A 94 7.91 5.59 -0.32
N LEU A 95 9.12 6.05 -0.07
CA LEU A 95 9.86 6.97 -0.94
C LEU A 95 11.13 6.26 -1.43
N LEU A 96 11.28 6.16 -2.74
CA LEU A 96 12.40 5.51 -3.40
C LEU A 96 13.38 6.53 -3.97
N SER A 97 14.66 6.20 -3.95
CA SER A 97 15.71 6.95 -4.61
C SER A 97 15.48 6.96 -6.12
N ALA A 98 16.04 7.97 -6.81
CA ALA A 98 15.82 8.15 -8.25
C ALA A 98 16.38 6.99 -9.10
N ASP A 99 17.42 6.33 -8.60
CA ASP A 99 18.05 5.14 -9.18
C ASP A 99 17.39 3.82 -8.75
N LEU A 100 16.38 3.87 -7.87
CA LEU A 100 15.69 2.72 -7.32
C LEU A 100 16.61 1.75 -6.55
N ALA A 101 17.75 2.22 -6.03
CA ALA A 101 18.67 1.40 -5.24
C ALA A 101 18.31 1.36 -3.74
N GLN A 102 17.65 2.41 -3.23
CA GLN A 102 17.28 2.53 -1.83
C GLN A 102 15.85 3.06 -1.65
N GLY A 103 15.26 2.74 -0.50
CA GLY A 103 13.91 3.15 -0.14
C GLY A 103 13.80 3.55 1.33
N CYS A 104 13.16 4.67 1.56
CA CYS A 104 12.52 5.05 2.81
C CYS A 104 11.14 4.41 2.85
N VAL A 105 11.00 3.27 3.54
CA VAL A 105 9.80 2.42 3.41
C VAL A 105 8.85 2.53 4.60
N ASP A 106 7.59 2.21 4.34
CA ASP A 106 6.57 1.95 5.36
C ASP A 106 6.28 3.12 6.32
N GLY A 107 6.15 4.34 5.79
CA GLY A 107 5.54 5.44 6.53
C GLY A 107 4.01 5.25 6.61
N GLN A 108 3.48 4.91 7.78
CA GLN A 108 2.04 4.75 7.96
C GLN A 108 1.31 6.09 7.89
N LEU A 109 0.18 6.16 7.18
CA LEU A 109 -0.70 7.32 7.28
C LEU A 109 -1.43 7.32 8.63
N PRO A 110 -1.47 8.46 9.36
CA PRO A 110 -2.02 8.51 10.73
C PRO A 110 -3.53 8.27 10.78
N ASP A 111 -4.26 8.71 9.76
CA ASP A 111 -5.70 8.54 9.66
C ASP A 111 -6.06 7.98 8.27
N PRO A 112 -5.88 6.67 8.04
CA PRO A 112 -6.20 6.06 6.76
C PRO A 112 -7.72 6.12 6.50
N PRO A 113 -8.14 6.27 5.24
CA PRO A 113 -9.55 6.11 4.86
C PRO A 113 -10.02 4.68 5.12
N ALA A 114 -11.27 4.53 5.57
CA ALA A 114 -11.90 3.23 5.78
C ALA A 114 -12.11 2.47 4.45
N GLU A 115 -12.29 3.20 3.36
CA GLU A 115 -12.53 2.65 2.02
C GLU A 115 -11.24 2.69 1.17
N LEU A 116 -11.23 1.92 0.08
CA LEU A 116 -10.18 1.96 -0.92
C LEU A 116 -10.27 3.27 -1.72
N VAL A 117 -9.25 4.13 -1.66
CA VAL A 117 -9.23 5.42 -2.35
C VAL A 117 -7.97 5.56 -3.18
N ARG A 118 -8.13 6.08 -4.40
CA ARG A 118 -6.99 6.34 -5.29
C ARG A 118 -6.23 7.59 -4.82
N PRO A 119 -4.91 7.51 -4.64
CA PRO A 119 -4.11 8.68 -4.30
C PRO A 119 -3.99 9.64 -5.48
N ILE A 120 -4.03 10.94 -5.17
CA ILE A 120 -3.75 12.02 -6.12
C ILE A 120 -2.40 12.64 -5.72
N PHE A 121 -1.48 12.74 -6.67
CA PHE A 121 -0.13 13.23 -6.42
C PHE A 121 0.07 14.63 -7.01
N HIS A 122 0.74 15.50 -6.26
CA HIS A 122 1.18 16.80 -6.73
C HIS A 122 2.48 17.21 -6.06
N GLY A 123 3.59 17.13 -6.80
CA GLY A 123 4.93 17.37 -6.28
C GLY A 123 5.23 16.43 -5.12
N ASP A 124 5.40 17.00 -3.92
CA ASP A 124 5.74 16.27 -2.71
C ASP A 124 4.51 15.92 -1.85
N THR A 125 3.31 16.18 -2.36
CA THR A 125 2.06 15.97 -1.64
C THR A 125 1.27 14.81 -2.22
N VAL A 126 0.80 13.92 -1.34
CA VAL A 126 -0.21 12.90 -1.63
C VAL A 126 -1.53 13.38 -1.05
N SER A 127 -2.58 13.40 -1.87
CA SER A 127 -3.93 13.71 -1.42
C SER A 127 -4.82 12.49 -1.53
N LEU A 128 -5.61 12.22 -0.48
CA LEU A 128 -6.59 11.15 -0.43
C LEU A 128 -7.98 11.76 -0.24
N TYR A 129 -8.93 11.37 -1.10
CA TYR A 129 -10.33 11.74 -0.95
C TYR A 129 -11.00 10.74 -0.01
N VAL A 130 -11.41 11.17 1.17
CA VAL A 130 -11.89 10.30 2.24
C VAL A 130 -13.35 10.60 2.55
N ARG A 131 -14.15 9.54 2.63
CA ARG A 131 -15.49 9.58 3.22
C ARG A 131 -15.35 9.45 4.73
N HIS A 132 -15.88 10.40 5.47
CA HIS A 132 -15.87 10.42 6.93
C HIS A 132 -17.30 10.37 7.42
N GLU A 133 -17.64 9.33 8.15
CA GLU A 133 -18.92 9.19 8.84
C GLU A 133 -18.72 9.70 10.27
N SER A 134 -19.52 10.68 10.68
CA SER A 134 -19.57 11.13 12.08
C SER A 134 -20.87 10.63 12.69
N ALA A 135 -20.82 10.05 13.89
CA ALA A 135 -22.01 9.63 14.61
C ALA A 135 -22.82 10.87 15.01
N GLY A 136 -23.79 11.26 14.17
CA GLY A 136 -24.70 12.38 14.40
C GLY A 136 -24.67 13.48 13.33
N ASP A 137 -23.59 13.65 12.58
CA ASP A 137 -23.45 14.76 11.60
C ASP A 137 -23.58 14.32 10.13
N GLY A 138 -23.95 13.07 9.90
CA GLY A 138 -24.07 12.50 8.55
C GLY A 138 -22.72 12.19 7.90
N VAL A 139 -22.76 12.04 6.57
CA VAL A 139 -21.60 11.66 5.75
C VAL A 139 -20.96 12.93 5.20
N ARG A 140 -19.67 13.14 5.48
CA ARG A 140 -18.87 14.24 4.91
C ARG A 140 -17.72 13.69 4.06
N HIS A 141 -17.41 14.38 2.97
CA HIS A 141 -16.24 14.07 2.17
C HIS A 141 -15.14 15.08 2.45
N VAL A 142 -13.93 14.60 2.73
CA VAL A 142 -12.77 15.44 3.04
C VAL A 142 -11.60 15.06 2.14
N LEU A 143 -10.89 16.06 1.62
CA LEU A 143 -9.63 15.86 0.92
C LEU A 143 -8.49 16.03 1.92
N ARG A 144 -7.86 14.93 2.33
CA ARG A 144 -6.68 14.96 3.20
C ARG A 144 -5.43 15.09 2.35
N LYS A 145 -4.49 15.93 2.79
CA LYS A 145 -3.22 16.16 2.11
C LYS A 145 -2.08 15.79 3.06
N TYR A 146 -1.13 15.01 2.55
CA TYR A 146 0.03 14.52 3.28
C TYR A 146 1.28 14.99 2.55
N LEU A 147 2.14 15.74 3.23
CA LEU A 147 3.46 16.09 2.73
C LEU A 147 4.40 14.91 2.95
N VAL A 148 5.02 14.42 1.88
CA VAL A 148 6.01 13.34 1.94
C VAL A 148 7.36 13.95 2.29
N SER A 149 7.92 13.57 3.43
CA SER A 149 9.16 14.13 3.97
C SER A 149 10.27 13.09 4.15
N GLU A 150 11.49 13.59 3.96
CA GLU A 150 12.79 12.98 4.27
C GLU A 150 13.02 12.61 5.73
N THR A 151 12.44 13.45 6.57
CA THR A 151 12.94 13.72 7.91
C THR A 151 12.76 12.50 8.79
N GLY A 152 13.86 12.07 9.42
CA GLY A 152 13.87 10.90 10.30
C GLY A 152 13.83 9.56 9.56
N CYS A 153 14.02 9.55 8.24
CA CYS A 153 13.99 8.30 7.50
C CYS A 153 15.29 7.51 7.57
N GLN A 154 15.14 6.20 7.75
CA GLN A 154 16.20 5.23 7.54
C GLN A 154 16.06 4.64 6.14
N TRP A 155 17.02 4.94 5.27
CA TRP A 155 17.08 4.40 3.92
C TRP A 155 17.57 2.96 3.96
N LEU A 156 16.80 2.05 3.36
CA LEU A 156 17.12 0.64 3.24
C LEU A 156 17.42 0.30 1.78
N PRO A 157 18.33 -0.65 1.50
CA PRO A 157 18.47 -1.20 0.16
C PRO A 157 17.14 -1.78 -0.31
N VAL A 158 16.78 -1.51 -1.56
CA VAL A 158 15.64 -2.16 -2.22
C VAL A 158 16.18 -3.08 -3.31
N GLY A 159 15.61 -4.27 -3.44
CA GLY A 159 16.07 -5.23 -4.44
C GLY A 159 15.70 -4.73 -5.84
N SER A 160 16.68 -4.62 -6.73
CA SER A 160 16.44 -4.42 -8.17
C SER A 160 16.93 -5.65 -8.92
N GLY A 161 16.06 -6.22 -9.74
CA GLY A 161 16.32 -7.43 -10.52
C GLY A 161 15.50 -7.49 -11.80
#